data_AF-A0A954V0F8-F1
#
_entry.id   AF-A0A954V0F8-F1
#
_cell.length_a   1.000
_cell.length_b   1.000
_cell.length_c   1.000
_cell.angle_alpha   90.00
_cell.angle_beta   90.00
_cell.angle_gamma   90.00
#
_symmetry.space_group_name_H-M   'P 1'
#
loop_
_entity.id
_entity.type
_entity.pdbx_description
1 polymer ?
#
loop_
_entity_poly.entity_id
_entity_poly.type
_entity_poly.pdbx_seq_one_letter_code
_entity_poly.pdbx_strand_id
1 'polypeptide(L)'
;AVEELNLRRVEIRAAVVAAFFETLAAQERAALAQASVDLAKRATDAVAKRVAAGKVSPVEETKARVAEAGVRVELAQAQSEQRNARARLASLLGANPPRFTLVSGNVEELPAVPSFDNVQQRLSASPTLRRMQLEVERRRSLVDVERSKRIPDVTFSLGVKRPNELQRDQLLFGVSVPLPLFDRNQGNLLEALKREDKARDELQALNMRVSTDVLQARERLESIRGEVDVLQRDVLPGAKSAYDAATVGFENGKFNFLEVLDAQRTYFAAKSQYLKALAEAHRTAADIDRVLGEPGANATQPANKE
;
A
#
# COMPACT_ATOMS: atom_id res chain seq x y z
N ALA A 1 -14.15 -2.63 14.31
CA ALA A 1 -14.97 -1.95 13.30
C ALA A 1 -14.40 -0.59 12.90
N VAL A 2 -14.41 0.44 13.76
CA VAL A 2 -13.90 1.79 13.40
C VAL A 2 -12.39 1.80 13.11
N GLU A 3 -11.58 1.12 13.93
CA GLU A 3 -10.12 1.01 13.68
C GLU A 3 -9.79 0.24 12.39
N GLU A 4 -10.53 -0.83 12.10
CA GLU A 4 -10.36 -1.63 10.88
C GLU A 4 -10.72 -0.83 9.62
N LEU A 5 -11.73 0.04 9.71
CA LEU A 5 -12.08 0.98 8.64
C LEU A 5 -10.98 2.01 8.39
N ASN A 6 -10.39 2.56 9.45
CA ASN A 6 -9.30 3.54 9.33
C ASN A 6 -8.04 2.91 8.74
N LEU A 7 -7.67 1.70 9.17
CA LEU A 7 -6.57 0.94 8.57
C LEU A 7 -6.81 0.72 7.07
N ARG A 8 -8.02 0.28 6.71
CA ARG A 8 -8.36 0.04 5.31
C ARG A 8 -8.35 1.31 4.47
N ARG A 9 -8.75 2.46 5.05
CA ARG A 9 -8.70 3.77 4.40
C ARG A 9 -7.27 4.19 4.07
N VAL A 10 -6.33 4.03 5.00
CA VAL A 10 -4.91 4.39 4.77
C VAL A 10 -4.30 3.49 3.69
N GLU A 11 -4.57 2.18 3.72
CA GLU A 11 -4.13 1.24 2.67
C GLU A 11 -4.67 1.62 1.29
N ILE A 12 -5.97 1.92 1.18
CA ILE A 12 -6.59 2.33 -0.08
C ILE A 12 -5.97 3.64 -0.56
N ARG A 13 -5.77 4.63 0.33
CA ARG A 13 -5.15 5.91 -0.02
C ARG A 13 -3.74 5.69 -0.60
N ALA A 14 -2.91 4.89 0.06
CA ALA A 14 -1.57 4.56 -0.43
C ALA A 14 -1.61 3.85 -1.79
N ALA A 15 -2.51 2.89 -1.96
CA ALA A 15 -2.68 2.17 -3.22
C ALA A 15 -3.14 3.10 -4.36
N VAL A 16 -4.06 4.03 -4.09
CA VAL A 16 -4.53 5.03 -5.05
C VAL A 16 -3.38 5.96 -5.47
N VAL A 17 -2.58 6.45 -4.53
CA VAL A 17 -1.42 7.30 -4.83
C VAL A 17 -0.40 6.57 -5.69
N ALA A 18 -0.07 5.32 -5.34
CA ALA A 18 0.86 4.52 -6.14
C ALA A 18 0.34 4.27 -7.56
N ALA A 19 -0.94 3.90 -7.70
CA ALA A 19 -1.57 3.69 -9.00
C ALA A 19 -1.67 5.01 -9.82
N PHE A 20 -1.82 6.15 -9.16
CA PHE A 20 -1.81 7.46 -9.81
C PHE A 20 -0.46 7.76 -10.45
N PHE A 21 0.65 7.63 -9.71
CA PHE A 21 1.99 7.85 -10.25
C PHE A 21 2.39 6.82 -11.32
N GLU A 22 1.97 5.56 -11.16
CA GLU A 22 2.15 4.51 -12.19
C GLU A 22 1.43 4.90 -13.49
N THR A 23 0.20 5.42 -13.39
CA THR A 23 -0.56 5.90 -14.54
C THR A 23 0.10 7.12 -15.19
N LEU A 24 0.62 8.06 -14.40
CA LEU A 24 1.34 9.23 -14.91
C LEU A 24 2.62 8.82 -15.66
N ALA A 25 3.40 7.90 -15.11
CA ALA A 25 4.60 7.37 -15.76
C ALA A 25 4.28 6.68 -17.09
N ALA A 26 3.20 5.88 -17.12
CA ALA A 26 2.77 5.19 -18.33
C ALA A 26 2.24 6.16 -19.41
N GLN A 27 1.57 7.25 -19.02
CA GLN A 27 1.13 8.31 -19.93
C GLN A 27 2.30 9.03 -20.59
N GLU A 28 3.30 9.39 -19.79
CA GLU A 28 4.54 10.03 -20.25
C GLU A 28 5.34 9.11 -21.17
N ARG A 29 5.41 7.80 -20.84
CA ARG A 29 6.04 6.80 -21.72
C ARG A 29 5.37 6.76 -23.09
N ALA A 30 4.04 6.71 -23.13
CA ALA A 30 3.29 6.66 -24.37
C ALA A 30 3.50 7.93 -25.21
N ALA A 31 3.55 9.10 -24.57
CA ALA A 31 3.83 10.38 -25.23
C ALA A 31 5.24 10.43 -25.84
N LEU A 32 6.27 10.01 -25.08
CA LEU A 32 7.65 9.95 -25.56
C LEU A 32 7.80 8.93 -26.70
N ALA A 33 7.24 7.73 -26.56
CA ALA A 33 7.28 6.71 -27.61
C ALA A 33 6.61 7.18 -28.91
N GLN A 34 5.54 7.97 -28.81
CA GLN A 34 4.90 8.58 -29.98
C GLN A 34 5.85 9.58 -30.66
N ALA A 35 6.51 10.44 -29.88
CA ALA A 35 7.51 11.36 -30.41
C ALA A 35 8.69 10.62 -31.08
N SER A 36 9.11 9.45 -30.55
CA SER A 36 10.15 8.61 -31.16
C SER A 36 9.72 8.08 -32.53
N VAL A 37 8.46 7.64 -32.65
CA VAL A 37 7.91 7.17 -33.93
C VAL A 37 7.91 8.30 -34.96
N ASP A 38 7.53 9.52 -34.55
CA ASP A 38 7.49 10.66 -35.45
C ASP A 38 8.89 11.14 -35.86
N LEU A 39 9.88 11.04 -34.96
CA LEU A 39 11.27 11.31 -35.28
C LEU A 39 11.88 10.23 -36.19
N ALA A 40 11.61 8.95 -35.92
CA ALA A 40 12.08 7.82 -36.72
C ALA A 40 11.56 7.89 -38.16
N LYS A 41 10.28 8.23 -38.35
CA LYS A 41 9.69 8.45 -39.68
C LYS A 41 10.45 9.52 -40.45
N ARG A 42 10.69 10.69 -39.83
CA ARG A 42 11.46 11.78 -40.44
C ARG A 42 12.88 11.34 -40.79
N ALA A 43 13.51 10.54 -39.93
CA ALA A 43 14.83 9.97 -40.17
C ALA A 43 14.85 9.02 -41.38
N THR A 44 13.93 8.05 -41.43
CA THR A 44 13.78 7.10 -42.53
C THR A 44 13.54 7.82 -43.84
N ASP A 45 12.64 8.82 -43.87
CA ASP A 45 12.35 9.60 -45.08
C ASP A 45 13.58 10.38 -45.59
N ALA A 46 14.37 10.95 -44.67
CA ALA A 46 15.60 11.66 -45.03
C ALA A 46 16.67 10.71 -45.60
N VAL A 47 16.81 9.51 -45.02
CA VAL A 47 17.75 8.48 -45.51
C VAL A 47 17.30 7.96 -46.88
N ALA A 48 16.02 7.65 -47.06
CA ALA A 48 15.47 7.19 -48.34
C ALA A 48 15.73 8.20 -49.48
N LYS A 49 15.55 9.51 -49.21
CA LYS A 49 15.90 10.57 -50.19
C LYS A 49 17.39 10.60 -50.53
N ARG A 50 18.27 10.35 -49.56
CA ARG A 50 19.73 10.30 -49.78
C ARG A 50 20.14 9.05 -50.57
N VAL A 51 19.50 7.90 -50.34
CA VAL A 51 19.72 6.68 -51.13
C VAL A 51 19.27 6.90 -52.58
N ALA A 52 18.08 7.47 -52.79
CA ALA A 52 17.58 7.80 -54.13
C ALA A 52 18.49 8.76 -54.90
N ALA A 53 19.17 9.68 -54.18
CA ALA A 53 20.19 10.57 -54.73
C ALA A 53 21.60 9.93 -54.86
N GLY A 54 21.75 8.65 -54.55
CA GLY A 54 23.03 7.92 -54.61
C GLY A 54 24.06 8.34 -53.56
N LYS A 55 23.68 9.10 -52.53
CA LYS A 55 24.59 9.68 -51.53
C LYS A 55 24.91 8.74 -50.36
N VAL A 56 24.08 7.73 -50.12
CA VAL A 56 24.28 6.75 -49.04
C VAL A 56 23.85 5.36 -49.50
N SER A 57 24.33 4.31 -48.80
CA SER A 57 24.06 2.92 -49.13
C SER A 57 22.61 2.51 -48.83
N PRO A 58 21.98 1.62 -49.64
CA PRO A 58 20.69 1.00 -49.31
C PRO A 58 20.66 0.27 -47.95
N VAL A 59 21.83 -0.11 -47.43
CA VAL A 59 21.98 -0.69 -46.09
C VAL A 59 21.57 0.32 -45.01
N GLU A 60 21.87 1.61 -45.18
CA GLU A 60 21.50 2.65 -44.23
C GLU A 60 19.98 2.88 -44.19
N GLU A 61 19.31 2.79 -45.34
CA GLU A 61 17.84 2.82 -45.39
C GLU A 61 17.23 1.60 -44.67
N THR A 62 17.80 0.43 -44.87
CA THR A 62 17.35 -0.79 -44.19
C THR A 62 17.47 -0.66 -42.67
N LYS A 63 18.61 -0.14 -42.17
CA LYS A 63 18.81 0.14 -40.74
C LYS A 63 17.79 1.14 -40.20
N ALA A 64 17.52 2.23 -40.92
CA ALA A 64 16.53 3.23 -40.53
C ALA A 64 15.12 2.63 -40.43
N ARG A 65 14.71 1.82 -41.42
CA ARG A 65 13.42 1.12 -41.41
C ARG A 65 13.28 0.13 -40.25
N VAL A 66 14.35 -0.60 -39.92
CA VAL A 66 14.36 -1.51 -38.75
C VAL A 66 14.23 -0.72 -37.45
N ALA A 67 14.94 0.40 -37.30
CA ALA A 67 14.82 1.27 -36.13
C ALA A 67 13.40 1.84 -36.00
N GLU A 68 12.79 2.27 -37.11
CA GLU A 68 11.39 2.75 -37.14
C GLU A 68 10.39 1.66 -36.73
N ALA A 69 10.55 0.44 -37.24
CA ALA A 69 9.73 -0.70 -36.85
C ALA A 69 9.88 -1.00 -35.35
N GLY A 70 11.10 -0.92 -34.82
CA GLY A 70 11.38 -1.07 -33.39
C GLY A 70 10.62 -0.08 -32.51
N VAL A 71 10.68 1.22 -32.82
CA VAL A 71 9.98 2.25 -32.03
C VAL A 71 8.46 2.15 -32.16
N ARG A 72 7.91 1.66 -33.28
CA ARG A 72 6.47 1.38 -33.42
C ARG A 72 6.01 0.26 -32.48
N VAL A 73 6.84 -0.77 -32.28
CA VAL A 73 6.57 -1.82 -31.29
C VAL A 73 6.61 -1.25 -29.87
N GLU A 74 7.60 -0.41 -29.55
CA GLU A 74 7.69 0.26 -28.24
C GLU A 74 6.47 1.15 -27.96
N LEU A 75 5.96 1.88 -28.96
CA LEU A 75 4.72 2.67 -28.83
C LEU A 75 3.51 1.78 -28.51
N ALA A 76 3.35 0.67 -29.22
CA ALA A 76 2.23 -0.25 -28.98
C ALA A 76 2.27 -0.83 -27.55
N GLN A 77 3.47 -1.16 -27.06
CA GLN A 77 3.68 -1.61 -25.68
C GLN A 77 3.35 -0.51 -24.67
N ALA A 78 3.88 0.71 -24.86
CA ALA A 78 3.64 1.84 -23.98
C ALA A 78 2.15 2.23 -23.89
N GLN A 79 1.43 2.20 -25.01
CA GLN A 79 -0.03 2.42 -25.02
C GLN A 79 -0.78 1.31 -24.29
N SER A 80 -0.31 0.07 -24.35
CA SER A 80 -0.90 -1.04 -23.59
C SER A 80 -0.69 -0.88 -22.08
N GLU A 81 0.54 -0.54 -21.67
CA GLU A 81 0.88 -0.21 -20.28
C GLU A 81 0.01 0.93 -19.74
N GLN A 82 -0.15 2.01 -20.53
CA GLN A 82 -1.02 3.14 -20.18
C GLN A 82 -2.48 2.70 -19.96
N ARG A 83 -3.03 1.84 -20.84
CA ARG A 83 -4.40 1.32 -20.68
C ARG A 83 -4.53 0.48 -19.40
N ASN A 84 -3.54 -0.35 -19.10
CA ASN A 84 -3.54 -1.21 -17.91
C ASN A 84 -3.42 -0.41 -16.61
N ALA A 85 -2.48 0.54 -16.53
CA ALA A 85 -2.30 1.41 -15.38
C ALA A 85 -3.57 2.23 -15.11
N ARG A 86 -4.19 2.75 -16.17
CA ARG A 86 -5.48 3.46 -16.08
C ARG A 86 -6.61 2.57 -15.55
N ALA A 87 -6.72 1.33 -16.03
CA ALA A 87 -7.73 0.39 -15.55
C ALA A 87 -7.53 0.05 -14.06
N ARG A 88 -6.28 -0.09 -13.62
CA ARG A 88 -5.92 -0.31 -12.21
C ARG A 88 -6.28 0.88 -11.32
N LEU A 89 -5.97 2.10 -11.74
CA LEU A 89 -6.37 3.30 -10.99
C LEU A 89 -7.89 3.41 -10.91
N ALA A 90 -8.58 3.16 -12.02
CA ALA A 90 -10.03 3.21 -12.10
C ALA A 90 -10.73 2.20 -11.17
N SER A 91 -10.17 0.98 -11.01
CA SER A 91 -10.71 -0.01 -10.09
C SER A 91 -10.56 0.40 -8.62
N LEU A 92 -9.44 1.03 -8.25
CA LEU A 92 -9.23 1.58 -6.90
C LEU A 92 -10.16 2.76 -6.59
N LEU A 93 -10.53 3.54 -7.60
CA LEU A 93 -11.50 4.64 -7.49
C LEU A 93 -12.97 4.17 -7.55
N GLY A 94 -13.23 2.87 -7.73
CA GLY A 94 -14.58 2.33 -7.89
C GLY A 94 -15.27 2.74 -9.20
N ALA A 95 -14.51 3.15 -10.21
CA ALA A 95 -15.01 3.63 -11.49
C ALA A 95 -14.64 2.66 -12.62
N ASN A 96 -15.32 1.51 -12.73
CA ASN A 96 -15.10 0.53 -13.80
C ASN A 96 -16.31 0.51 -14.77
N PRO A 97 -16.14 0.83 -16.08
CA PRO A 97 -14.91 1.20 -16.78
C PRO A 97 -14.37 2.60 -16.40
N PRO A 98 -13.08 2.91 -16.71
CA PRO A 98 -12.46 4.20 -16.40
C PRO A 98 -13.28 5.37 -16.97
N ARG A 99 -13.66 6.31 -16.11
CA ARG A 99 -14.42 7.54 -16.49
C ARG A 99 -13.52 8.72 -16.85
N PHE A 100 -12.22 8.51 -16.96
CA PHE A 100 -11.22 9.53 -17.23
C PHE A 100 -10.24 9.04 -18.31
N THR A 101 -9.68 9.99 -19.07
CA THR A 101 -8.75 9.70 -20.16
C THR A 101 -7.30 9.94 -19.76
N LEU A 102 -7.05 11.07 -19.10
CA LEU A 102 -5.73 11.52 -18.67
C LEU A 102 -5.72 11.76 -17.16
N VAL A 103 -4.54 11.65 -16.55
CA VAL A 103 -4.31 12.10 -15.18
C VAL A 103 -3.28 13.21 -15.22
N SER A 104 -3.54 14.26 -14.45
CA SER A 104 -2.63 15.38 -14.26
C SER A 104 -2.56 15.68 -12.79
N GLY A 105 -1.35 15.82 -12.26
CA GLY A 105 -1.16 16.25 -10.89
C GLY A 105 0.31 16.52 -10.65
N ASN A 106 0.57 17.59 -9.92
CA ASN A 106 1.89 17.85 -9.38
C ASN A 106 1.87 17.36 -7.92
N VAL A 107 2.61 16.30 -7.63
CA VAL A 107 2.75 15.77 -6.27
C VAL A 107 4.25 15.74 -5.96
N GLU A 108 4.87 16.91 -6.08
CA GLU A 108 6.23 17.17 -5.61
C GLU A 108 6.31 17.25 -4.08
N GLU A 109 5.18 17.42 -3.39
CA GLU A 109 5.15 17.52 -1.93
C GLU A 109 5.35 16.15 -1.27
N LEU A 110 6.60 15.86 -0.94
CA LEU A 110 7.01 14.66 -0.23
C LEU A 110 6.44 14.64 1.20
N PRO A 111 5.88 13.50 1.66
CA PRO A 111 5.36 13.38 3.02
C PRO A 111 6.47 13.57 4.05
N ALA A 112 6.19 14.38 5.09
CA ALA A 112 7.16 14.69 6.13
C ALA A 112 7.61 13.44 6.90
N VAL A 113 8.90 13.38 7.25
CA VAL A 113 9.43 12.33 8.12
C VAL A 113 9.02 12.66 9.56
N PRO A 114 8.32 11.77 10.27
CA PRO A 114 7.98 12.01 11.66
C PRO A 114 9.25 12.00 12.52
N SER A 115 9.35 12.94 13.46
CA SER A 115 10.46 12.97 14.42
C SER A 115 10.43 11.74 15.35
N PHE A 116 11.58 11.36 15.91
CA PHE A 116 11.67 10.25 16.86
C PHE A 116 10.70 10.41 18.03
N ASP A 117 10.59 11.62 18.59
CA ASP A 117 9.67 11.92 19.69
C ASP A 117 8.20 11.75 19.27
N ASN A 118 7.85 12.17 18.05
CA ASN A 118 6.50 11.99 17.51
C ASN A 118 6.17 10.51 17.32
N VAL A 119 7.13 9.72 16.83
CA VAL A 119 6.99 8.26 16.71
C VAL A 119 6.75 7.63 18.07
N GLN A 120 7.56 7.96 19.08
CA GLN A 120 7.47 7.38 20.41
C GLN A 120 6.12 7.69 21.08
N GLN A 121 5.65 8.95 20.96
CA GLN A 121 4.35 9.35 21.47
C GLN A 121 3.21 8.58 20.78
N ARG A 122 3.23 8.47 19.45
CA ARG A 122 2.18 7.78 18.69
C ARG A 122 2.21 6.28 18.88
N LEU A 123 3.39 5.68 19.11
CA LEU A 123 3.53 4.26 19.37
C LEU A 123 2.73 3.84 20.61
N SER A 124 2.76 4.65 21.69
CA SER A 124 2.00 4.39 22.91
C SER A 124 0.47 4.38 22.70
N ALA A 125 0.00 5.14 21.71
CA ALA A 125 -1.40 5.23 21.31
C ALA A 125 -1.72 4.41 20.05
N SER A 126 -0.81 3.51 19.63
CA SER A 126 -0.98 2.72 18.40
C SER A 126 -2.23 1.84 18.48
N PRO A 127 -3.12 1.89 17.46
CA PRO A 127 -4.28 0.99 17.39
C PRO A 127 -3.87 -0.48 17.41
N THR A 128 -2.72 -0.81 16.83
CA THR A 128 -2.19 -2.17 16.78
C THR A 128 -1.87 -2.69 18.18
N LEU A 129 -1.21 -1.87 19.01
CA LEU A 129 -0.92 -2.22 20.41
C LEU A 129 -2.19 -2.21 21.26
N ARG A 130 -3.10 -1.26 21.01
CA ARG A 130 -4.39 -1.19 21.73
C ARG A 130 -5.22 -2.45 21.54
N ARG A 131 -5.29 -2.97 20.31
CA ARG A 131 -5.98 -4.24 20.02
C ARG A 131 -5.38 -5.42 20.80
N MET A 132 -4.06 -5.52 20.90
CA MET A 132 -3.44 -6.60 21.67
C MET A 132 -3.61 -6.43 23.18
N GLN A 133 -3.61 -5.20 23.69
CA GLN A 133 -3.96 -4.94 25.10
C GLN A 133 -5.37 -5.43 25.42
N LEU A 134 -6.34 -5.17 24.53
CA LEU A 134 -7.72 -5.67 24.69
C LEU A 134 -7.79 -7.20 24.61
N GLU A 135 -6.95 -7.85 23.80
CA GLU A 135 -6.87 -9.32 23.77
C GLU A 135 -6.34 -9.87 25.09
N VAL A 136 -5.31 -9.25 25.70
CA VAL A 136 -4.81 -9.63 27.04
C VAL A 136 -5.92 -9.46 28.09
N GLU A 137 -6.65 -8.34 28.06
CA GLU A 137 -7.76 -8.09 28.97
C GLU A 137 -8.88 -9.14 28.79
N ARG A 138 -9.20 -9.50 27.54
CA ARG A 138 -10.14 -10.59 27.24
C ARG A 138 -9.67 -11.93 27.81
N ARG A 139 -8.38 -12.26 27.69
CA ARG A 139 -7.82 -13.50 28.27
C ARG A 139 -7.89 -13.49 29.79
N ARG A 140 -7.63 -12.35 30.42
CA ARG A 140 -7.80 -12.17 31.87
C ARG A 140 -9.25 -12.40 32.31
N SER A 141 -10.23 -11.83 31.61
CA SER A 141 -11.65 -12.10 31.92
C SER A 141 -12.03 -13.57 31.75
N LEU A 142 -11.44 -14.28 30.79
CA LEU A 142 -11.65 -15.73 30.64
C LEU A 142 -11.04 -16.52 31.80
N VAL A 143 -9.92 -16.08 32.37
CA VAL A 143 -9.37 -16.67 33.62
C VAL A 143 -10.36 -16.49 34.77
N ASP A 144 -10.99 -15.32 34.89
CA ASP A 144 -11.99 -15.07 35.93
C ASP A 144 -13.23 -15.96 35.77
N VAL A 145 -13.65 -16.25 34.53
CA VAL A 145 -14.71 -17.22 34.23
C VAL A 145 -14.30 -18.65 34.61
N GLU A 146 -13.09 -19.08 34.29
CA GLU A 146 -12.62 -20.42 34.71
C GLU A 146 -12.43 -20.52 36.24
N ARG A 147 -12.15 -19.40 36.90
CA ARG A 147 -12.09 -19.30 38.36
C ARG A 147 -13.49 -19.39 38.98
N SER A 148 -14.51 -18.77 38.39
CA SER A 148 -15.88 -18.82 38.91
C SER A 148 -16.49 -20.22 38.80
N LYS A 149 -16.16 -20.99 37.75
CA LYS A 149 -16.56 -22.39 37.59
C LYS A 149 -16.09 -23.34 38.71
N ARG A 150 -15.16 -22.89 39.57
CA ARG A 150 -14.76 -23.64 40.77
C ARG A 150 -15.84 -23.59 41.86
N ILE A 151 -16.75 -22.62 41.79
CA ILE A 151 -17.87 -22.44 42.71
C ILE A 151 -19.11 -23.06 42.05
N PRO A 152 -19.77 -24.03 42.69
CA PRO A 152 -20.99 -24.63 42.16
C PRO A 152 -22.12 -23.61 41.93
N ASP A 153 -22.77 -23.72 40.77
CA ASP A 153 -23.98 -22.95 40.50
C ASP A 153 -25.18 -23.55 41.26
N VAL A 154 -25.91 -22.72 42.00
CA VAL A 154 -27.15 -23.11 42.68
C VAL A 154 -28.30 -22.96 41.70
N THR A 155 -28.92 -24.08 41.32
CA THR A 155 -30.06 -24.08 40.38
C THR A 155 -31.37 -24.25 41.13
N PHE A 156 -32.32 -23.33 40.90
CA PHE A 156 -33.68 -23.42 41.41
C PHE A 156 -34.61 -23.91 40.28
N SER A 157 -35.42 -24.93 40.55
CA SER A 157 -36.41 -25.45 39.60
C SER A 157 -37.82 -25.32 40.18
N LEU A 158 -38.75 -24.87 39.33
CA LEU A 158 -40.16 -24.75 39.63
C LEU A 158 -40.94 -25.46 38.52
N GLY A 159 -41.78 -26.42 38.86
CA GLY A 159 -42.55 -27.19 37.89
C GLY A 159 -43.91 -27.59 38.44
N VAL A 160 -44.84 -27.92 37.54
CA VAL A 160 -46.15 -28.46 37.91
C VAL A 160 -46.25 -29.86 37.32
N LYS A 161 -46.56 -30.85 38.17
CA LYS A 161 -46.76 -32.24 37.75
C LYS A 161 -48.21 -32.63 38.03
N ARG A 162 -48.90 -33.20 37.06
CA ARG A 162 -50.23 -33.80 37.23
C ARG A 162 -50.14 -35.31 37.01
N PRO A 163 -50.04 -36.13 38.08
CA PRO A 163 -50.04 -37.58 37.95
C PRO A 163 -51.44 -38.10 37.54
N ASN A 164 -51.51 -39.03 36.59
CA ASN A 164 -52.78 -39.62 36.13
C ASN A 164 -53.56 -40.34 37.25
N GLU A 165 -52.88 -40.83 38.27
CA GLU A 165 -53.49 -41.54 39.42
C GLU A 165 -54.23 -40.60 40.39
N LEU A 166 -53.79 -39.35 40.50
CA LEU A 166 -54.30 -38.39 41.50
C LEU A 166 -55.14 -37.25 40.89
N GLN A 167 -55.12 -37.07 39.56
CA GLN A 167 -55.84 -36.02 38.81
C GLN A 167 -55.74 -34.60 39.40
N ARG A 168 -54.66 -34.30 40.14
CA ARG A 168 -54.46 -33.01 40.81
C ARG A 168 -53.09 -32.43 40.49
N ASP A 169 -53.06 -31.12 40.31
CA ASP A 169 -51.81 -30.38 40.10
C ASP A 169 -50.97 -30.37 41.38
N GLN A 170 -49.75 -30.85 41.27
CA GLN A 170 -48.73 -30.75 42.30
C GLN A 170 -47.70 -29.74 41.85
N LEU A 171 -47.41 -28.78 42.72
CA LEU A 171 -46.38 -27.79 42.48
C LEU A 171 -45.08 -28.30 43.11
N LEU A 172 -44.04 -28.41 42.30
CA LEU A 172 -42.74 -28.95 42.67
C LEU A 172 -41.72 -27.81 42.71
N PHE A 173 -40.98 -27.76 43.81
CA PHE A 173 -39.85 -26.87 44.01
C PHE A 173 -38.61 -27.73 44.21
N GLY A 174 -37.54 -27.47 43.47
CA GLY A 174 -36.27 -28.16 43.60
C GLY A 174 -35.12 -27.17 43.74
N VAL A 175 -34.14 -27.51 44.57
CA VAL A 175 -32.84 -26.84 44.63
C VAL A 175 -31.77 -27.87 44.31
N SER A 176 -30.91 -27.60 43.33
CA SER A 176 -29.82 -28.48 42.93
C SER A 176 -28.49 -27.74 43.05
N VAL A 177 -27.54 -28.34 43.75
CA VAL A 177 -26.16 -27.84 43.89
C VAL A 177 -25.20 -28.96 43.52
N PRO A 178 -24.54 -28.92 42.35
CA PRO A 178 -23.59 -29.95 41.95
C PRO A 178 -22.29 -29.79 42.74
N LEU A 179 -21.90 -30.79 43.55
CA LEU A 179 -20.65 -30.75 44.33
C LEU A 179 -19.51 -31.44 43.56
N PRO A 180 -18.53 -30.70 43.00
CA PRO A 180 -17.39 -31.28 42.31
C PRO A 180 -16.38 -31.87 43.31
N LEU A 181 -16.50 -33.17 43.59
CA LEU A 181 -15.61 -33.87 44.52
C LEU A 181 -14.23 -34.19 43.92
N PHE A 182 -14.19 -34.49 42.61
CA PHE A 182 -12.97 -34.95 41.90
C PHE A 182 -12.44 -33.94 40.87
N ASP A 183 -13.32 -33.26 40.13
CA ASP A 183 -12.92 -32.28 39.12
C ASP A 183 -13.22 -30.85 39.58
N ARG A 184 -12.20 -30.19 40.15
CA ARG A 184 -12.27 -28.79 40.60
C ARG A 184 -11.88 -27.79 39.52
N ASN A 185 -11.97 -28.16 38.24
CA ASN A 185 -11.61 -27.30 37.09
C ASN A 185 -10.15 -26.81 37.08
N GLN A 186 -9.24 -27.53 37.75
CA GLN A 186 -7.85 -27.08 37.97
C GLN A 186 -7.04 -27.05 36.66
N GLY A 187 -7.27 -28.01 35.77
CA GLY A 187 -6.60 -28.10 34.46
C GLY A 187 -6.98 -26.94 33.54
N ASN A 188 -8.29 -26.67 33.38
CA ASN A 188 -8.78 -25.57 32.55
C ASN A 188 -8.35 -24.20 33.11
N LEU A 189 -8.31 -24.04 34.44
CA LEU A 189 -7.78 -22.83 35.06
C LEU A 189 -6.29 -22.64 34.76
N LEU A 190 -5.48 -23.70 34.89
CA LEU A 190 -4.06 -23.64 34.56
C LEU A 190 -3.83 -23.30 33.08
N GLU A 191 -4.61 -23.92 32.19
CA GLU A 191 -4.57 -23.63 30.75
C GLU A 191 -4.94 -22.17 30.47
N ALA A 192 -6.00 -21.64 31.11
CA ALA A 192 -6.42 -20.25 30.96
C ALA A 192 -5.35 -19.27 31.45
N LEU A 193 -4.72 -19.54 32.60
CA LEU A 193 -3.59 -18.75 33.11
C LEU A 193 -2.41 -18.76 32.14
N LYS A 194 -2.07 -19.92 31.56
CA LYS A 194 -0.99 -20.01 30.57
C LYS A 194 -1.33 -19.33 29.24
N ARG A 195 -2.60 -19.27 28.86
CA ARG A 195 -3.05 -18.46 27.72
C ARG A 195 -2.98 -16.97 28.00
N GLU A 196 -3.23 -16.52 29.23
CA GLU A 196 -3.03 -15.13 29.65
C GLU A 196 -1.53 -14.75 29.65
N ASP A 197 -0.67 -15.58 30.25
CA ASP A 197 0.79 -15.41 30.23
C ASP A 197 1.30 -15.29 28.78
N LYS A 198 0.90 -16.22 27.92
CA LYS A 198 1.23 -16.19 26.49
C LYS A 198 0.79 -14.88 25.81
N ALA A 199 -0.42 -14.40 26.08
CA ALA A 199 -0.91 -13.16 25.49
C ALA A 199 -0.10 -11.93 25.94
N ARG A 200 0.40 -11.92 27.18
CA ARG A 200 1.31 -10.86 27.67
C ARG A 200 2.66 -10.89 26.95
N ASP A 201 3.24 -12.08 26.80
CA ASP A 201 4.51 -12.25 26.08
C ASP A 201 4.37 -11.84 24.60
N GLU A 202 3.24 -12.20 23.97
CA GLU A 202 2.90 -11.78 22.61
C GLU A 202 2.76 -10.26 22.48
N LEU A 203 2.14 -9.58 23.47
CA LEU A 203 2.05 -8.12 23.50
C LEU A 203 3.45 -7.48 23.61
N GLN A 204 4.32 -7.99 24.47
CA GLN A 204 5.68 -7.47 24.64
C GLN A 204 6.50 -7.67 23.37
N ALA A 205 6.44 -8.86 22.76
CA ALA A 205 7.11 -9.16 21.50
C ALA A 205 6.58 -8.28 20.35
N LEU A 206 5.27 -8.05 20.30
CA LEU A 206 4.67 -7.15 19.30
C LEU A 206 5.14 -5.71 19.50
N ASN A 207 5.23 -5.21 20.72
CA ASN A 207 5.72 -3.87 20.99
C ASN A 207 7.14 -3.65 20.45
N MET A 208 8.05 -4.61 20.71
CA MET A 208 9.42 -4.54 20.18
C MET A 208 9.45 -4.58 18.64
N ARG A 209 8.65 -5.48 18.04
CA ARG A 209 8.56 -5.60 16.58
C ARG A 209 8.04 -4.32 15.93
N VAL A 210 6.90 -3.82 16.39
CA VAL A 210 6.25 -2.59 15.89
C VAL A 210 7.19 -1.39 16.04
N SER A 211 7.87 -1.24 17.17
CA SER A 211 8.86 -0.18 17.35
C SER A 211 9.99 -0.27 16.32
N THR A 212 10.50 -1.48 16.06
CA THR A 212 11.58 -1.71 15.08
C THR A 212 11.10 -1.42 13.66
N ASP A 213 9.92 -1.93 13.29
CA ASP A 213 9.33 -1.77 11.96
C ASP A 213 9.12 -0.28 11.64
N VAL A 214 8.64 0.51 12.61
CA VAL A 214 8.44 1.96 12.42
C VAL A 214 9.76 2.70 12.26
N LEU A 215 10.79 2.35 13.04
CA LEU A 215 12.12 2.96 12.91
C LEU A 215 12.74 2.64 11.55
N GLN A 216 12.62 1.41 11.08
CA GLN A 216 13.07 1.01 9.74
C GLN A 216 12.30 1.73 8.64
N ALA A 217 10.98 1.86 8.78
CA ALA A 217 10.16 2.59 7.82
C ALA A 217 10.49 4.09 7.79
N ARG A 218 10.83 4.69 8.94
CA ARG A 218 11.28 6.09 9.04
C ARG A 218 12.60 6.29 8.29
N GLU A 219 13.60 5.45 8.56
CA GLU A 219 14.91 5.50 7.87
C GLU A 219 14.75 5.30 6.36
N ARG A 220 13.88 4.36 5.96
CA ARG A 220 13.55 4.16 4.53
C ARG A 220 12.94 5.41 3.91
N LEU A 221 12.00 6.06 4.60
CA LEU A 221 11.37 7.29 4.09
C LEU A 221 12.40 8.42 3.93
N GLU A 222 13.32 8.55 4.89
CA GLU A 222 14.42 9.52 4.82
C GLU A 222 15.36 9.25 3.63
N SER A 223 15.74 7.99 3.41
CA SER A 223 16.53 7.58 2.24
C SER A 223 15.81 7.86 0.92
N ILE A 224 14.51 7.57 0.82
CA ILE A 224 13.72 7.84 -0.39
C ILE A 224 13.66 9.34 -0.67
N ARG A 225 13.51 10.18 0.37
CA ARG A 225 13.53 11.64 0.20
C ARG A 225 14.87 12.13 -0.35
N GLY A 226 15.99 11.57 0.13
CA GLY A 226 17.32 11.85 -0.43
C GLY A 226 17.43 11.44 -1.90
N GLU A 227 16.93 10.25 -2.25
CA GLU A 227 16.89 9.78 -3.65
C GLU A 227 16.06 10.71 -4.55
N VAL A 228 14.88 11.13 -4.09
CA VAL A 228 14.00 12.04 -4.83
C VAL A 228 14.68 13.40 -5.06
N ASP A 229 15.40 13.94 -4.06
CA ASP A 229 16.09 15.22 -4.19
C ASP A 229 17.19 15.16 -5.27
N VAL A 230 18.01 14.11 -5.26
CA VAL A 230 19.05 13.89 -6.28
C VAL A 230 18.44 13.68 -7.68
N LEU A 231 17.38 12.89 -7.78
CA LEU A 231 16.68 12.66 -9.06
C LEU A 231 16.08 13.95 -9.61
N GLN A 232 15.47 14.77 -8.75
CA GLN A 232 14.80 16.01 -9.15
C GLN A 232 15.79 17.11 -9.54
N ARG A 233 16.87 17.27 -8.78
CA ARG A 233 17.82 18.38 -8.95
C ARG A 233 18.90 18.12 -9.98
N ASP A 234 19.42 16.88 -10.04
CA ASP A 234 20.60 16.58 -10.83
C ASP A 234 20.27 15.69 -12.04
N VAL A 235 19.65 14.54 -11.79
CA VAL A 235 19.50 13.50 -12.82
C VAL A 235 18.46 13.87 -13.87
N LEU A 236 17.26 14.29 -13.45
CA LEU A 236 16.16 14.57 -14.38
C LEU A 236 16.45 15.79 -15.28
N PRO A 237 16.98 16.93 -14.77
CA PRO A 237 17.36 18.06 -15.61
C PRO A 237 18.52 17.70 -16.56
N GLY A 238 19.52 16.96 -16.08
CA GLY A 238 20.65 16.52 -16.89
C GLY A 238 20.22 15.60 -18.04
N ALA A 239 19.42 14.58 -17.73
CA ALA A 239 18.90 13.64 -18.74
C ALA A 239 17.96 14.33 -19.74
N LYS A 240 17.13 15.27 -19.27
CA LYS A 240 16.28 16.09 -20.15
C LYS A 240 17.11 16.94 -21.11
N SER A 241 18.10 17.65 -20.58
CA SER A 241 19.00 18.49 -21.38
C SER A 241 19.75 17.67 -22.43
N ALA A 242 20.25 16.49 -22.05
CA ALA A 242 20.92 15.58 -22.98
C ALA A 242 19.98 15.10 -24.10
N TYR A 243 18.73 14.73 -23.78
CA TYR A 243 17.72 14.36 -24.78
C TYR A 243 17.35 15.51 -25.72
N ASP A 244 17.12 16.70 -25.17
CA ASP A 244 16.78 17.89 -25.94
C ASP A 244 17.95 18.27 -26.88
N ALA A 245 19.19 18.23 -26.39
CA ALA A 245 20.40 18.48 -27.17
C ALA A 245 20.65 17.43 -28.26
N ALA A 246 20.45 16.13 -27.96
CA ALA A 246 20.57 15.06 -28.94
C ALA A 246 19.54 15.24 -30.06
N THR A 247 18.29 15.58 -29.72
CA THR A 247 17.22 15.84 -30.68
C THR A 247 17.58 17.00 -31.62
N VAL A 248 18.01 18.13 -31.07
CA VAL A 248 18.44 19.29 -31.87
C VAL A 248 19.65 18.96 -32.73
N GLY A 249 20.64 18.24 -32.19
CA GLY A 249 21.82 17.85 -32.96
C GLY A 249 21.48 16.86 -34.08
N PHE A 250 20.52 15.97 -33.91
CA PHE A 250 20.01 15.11 -34.98
C PHE A 250 19.33 15.91 -36.09
N GLU A 251 18.47 16.88 -35.74
CA GLU A 251 17.80 17.75 -36.73
C GLU A 251 18.82 18.58 -37.54
N ASN A 252 19.95 18.93 -36.91
CA ASN A 252 21.07 19.60 -37.57
C ASN A 252 22.09 18.65 -38.23
N GLY A 253 21.82 17.33 -38.22
CA GLY A 253 22.68 16.30 -38.81
C GLY A 253 24.03 16.09 -38.10
N LYS A 254 24.17 16.55 -36.85
CA LYS A 254 25.35 16.39 -36.01
C LYS A 254 25.36 15.07 -35.23
N PHE A 255 24.18 14.55 -34.90
CA PHE A 255 23.98 13.28 -34.21
C PHE A 255 23.16 12.31 -35.06
N ASN A 256 23.31 11.02 -34.79
CA ASN A 256 22.52 9.97 -35.41
C ASN A 256 21.23 9.69 -34.63
N PHE A 257 20.26 9.02 -35.26
CA PHE A 257 18.96 8.75 -34.61
C PHE A 257 19.09 7.83 -33.38
N LEU A 258 20.06 6.91 -33.37
CA LEU A 258 20.27 5.99 -32.24
C LEU A 258 20.77 6.73 -30.99
N GLU A 259 21.57 7.78 -31.14
CA GLU A 259 22.00 8.65 -30.04
C GLU A 259 20.81 9.38 -29.41
N VAL A 260 19.85 9.83 -30.23
CA VAL A 260 18.61 10.42 -29.70
C VAL A 260 17.79 9.39 -28.94
N LEU A 261 17.69 8.16 -29.47
CA LEU A 261 16.96 7.08 -28.81
C LEU A 261 17.59 6.69 -27.48
N ASP A 262 18.92 6.66 -27.39
CA ASP A 262 19.66 6.38 -26.16
C ASP A 262 19.46 7.48 -25.10
N ALA A 263 19.58 8.75 -25.51
CA ALA A 263 19.30 9.89 -24.62
C ALA A 263 17.84 9.90 -24.15
N GLN A 264 16.90 9.55 -25.02
CA GLN A 264 15.48 9.43 -24.68
C GLN A 264 15.23 8.32 -23.66
N ARG A 265 15.81 7.13 -23.86
CA ARG A 265 15.70 6.00 -22.94
C ARG A 265 16.27 6.36 -21.57
N THR A 266 17.39 7.08 -21.53
CA THR A 266 18.00 7.59 -20.31
C THR A 266 17.08 8.57 -19.58
N TYR A 267 16.52 9.56 -20.30
CA TYR A 267 15.55 10.50 -19.74
C TYR A 267 14.30 9.80 -19.19
N PHE A 268 13.75 8.84 -19.95
CA PHE A 268 12.59 8.07 -19.51
C PHE A 268 12.89 7.23 -18.27
N ALA A 269 14.03 6.55 -18.22
CA ALA A 269 14.45 5.76 -17.07
C ALA A 269 14.57 6.63 -15.81
N ALA A 270 15.21 7.81 -15.92
CA ALA A 270 15.31 8.77 -14.84
C ALA A 270 13.93 9.27 -14.36
N LYS A 271 13.04 9.64 -15.29
CA LYS A 271 11.68 10.09 -14.96
C LYS A 271 10.84 8.99 -14.32
N SER A 272 10.94 7.75 -14.82
CA SER A 272 10.25 6.60 -14.23
C SER A 272 10.76 6.27 -12.83
N GLN A 273 12.08 6.38 -12.60
CA GLN A 273 12.66 6.19 -11.27
C GLN A 273 12.17 7.27 -10.30
N TYR A 274 12.15 8.53 -10.73
CA TYR A 274 11.63 9.65 -9.94
C TYR A 274 10.17 9.44 -9.52
N LEU A 275 9.29 9.12 -10.47
CA LEU A 275 7.86 8.88 -10.17
C LEU A 275 7.65 7.67 -9.26
N LYS A 276 8.47 6.62 -9.42
CA LYS A 276 8.44 5.44 -8.53
C LYS A 276 8.89 5.79 -7.12
N ALA A 277 9.95 6.58 -6.97
CA ALA A 277 10.44 7.04 -5.68
C ALA A 277 9.40 7.91 -4.95
N LEU A 278 8.70 8.81 -5.66
CA LEU A 278 7.57 9.57 -5.11
C LEU A 278 6.45 8.64 -4.61
N ALA A 279 6.03 7.68 -5.42
CA ALA A 279 5.02 6.69 -5.03
C ALA A 279 5.45 5.89 -3.79
N GLU A 280 6.72 5.50 -3.73
CA GLU A 280 7.29 4.77 -2.59
C GLU A 280 7.34 5.62 -1.32
N ALA A 281 7.64 6.92 -1.43
CA ALA A 281 7.60 7.84 -0.29
C ALA A 281 6.20 7.91 0.32
N HIS A 282 5.16 8.11 -0.51
CA HIS A 282 3.78 8.16 -0.04
C HIS A 282 3.31 6.83 0.55
N ARG A 283 3.71 5.70 -0.05
CA ARG A 283 3.40 4.38 0.47
C ARG A 283 4.06 4.15 1.83
N THR A 284 5.35 4.48 1.96
CA THR A 284 6.10 4.31 3.21
C THR A 284 5.53 5.20 4.32
N ALA A 285 5.18 6.45 4.00
CA ALA A 285 4.50 7.33 4.95
C ALA A 285 3.14 6.77 5.41
N ALA A 286 2.34 6.24 4.47
CA ALA A 286 1.08 5.59 4.81
C ALA A 286 1.27 4.33 5.65
N ASP A 287 2.33 3.55 5.41
CA ASP A 287 2.66 2.37 6.22
C ASP A 287 3.06 2.76 7.65
N ILE A 288 3.78 3.87 7.83
CA ILE A 288 4.08 4.44 9.16
C ILE A 288 2.79 4.87 9.85
N ASP A 289 1.93 5.62 9.16
CA ASP A 289 0.65 6.09 9.69
C ASP A 289 -0.32 4.94 10.00
N ARG A 290 -0.27 3.84 9.25
CA ARG A 290 -1.05 2.62 9.51
C ARG A 290 -0.66 2.00 10.86
N VAL A 291 0.64 1.98 11.17
CA VAL A 291 1.14 1.39 12.42
C VAL A 291 0.91 2.34 13.60
N LEU A 292 1.14 3.63 13.41
CA LEU A 292 1.07 4.64 14.46
C LEU A 292 -0.32 5.27 14.65
N GLY A 293 -1.25 5.08 13.72
CA GLY A 293 -2.52 5.82 13.62
C GLY A 293 -2.33 7.20 12.99
N GLU A 294 -3.35 7.73 12.29
CA GLU A 294 -3.26 9.05 11.63
C GLU A 294 -3.00 10.18 12.65
N PRO A 295 -2.17 11.18 12.29
CA PRO A 295 -2.02 12.38 13.11
C PRO A 295 -3.37 13.10 13.25
N GLY A 296 -3.96 13.05 14.45
CA GLY A 296 -5.23 13.71 14.78
C GLY A 296 -6.45 12.81 14.99
N ALA A 297 -6.36 11.50 14.74
CA ALA A 297 -7.49 10.58 14.97
C ALA A 297 -7.89 10.45 16.45
N ASN A 298 -6.99 10.80 17.38
CA ASN A 298 -7.22 10.75 18.83
C ASN A 298 -8.02 11.95 19.39
N ALA A 299 -8.42 12.93 18.58
CA ALA A 299 -9.21 14.07 19.05
C ALA A 299 -10.73 13.81 19.12
N THR A 300 -11.21 12.65 18.66
CA THR A 300 -12.64 12.32 18.73
C THR A 300 -12.89 11.32 19.85
N GLN A 301 -12.67 11.73 21.09
CA GLN A 301 -13.39 11.12 22.21
C GLN A 301 -14.88 11.38 22.00
N PRO A 302 -15.77 10.38 22.07
CA PRO A 302 -17.19 10.66 22.13
C PRO A 302 -17.41 11.46 23.42
N ALA A 303 -17.77 12.73 23.28
CA ALA A 303 -18.32 13.51 24.37
C ALA A 303 -19.53 12.71 24.87
N ASN A 304 -19.37 12.05 26.02
CA ASN A 304 -20.47 11.51 26.78
C ASN A 304 -21.42 12.67 27.01
N LYS A 305 -22.57 12.64 26.32
CA LYS A 305 -23.72 13.44 26.69
C LYS A 305 -24.22 12.89 28.02
N GLU A 306 -24.29 13.79 28.99
CA GLU A 306 -25.04 13.66 30.24
C GLU A 306 -26.48 13.18 30.00
#